data_AF-A0A5C1M9P4-F1
#
_entry.id   AF-A0A5C1M9P4-F1
#
_cell.length_a   1.000
_cell.length_b   1.000
_cell.length_c   1.000
_cell.angle_alpha   90.00
_cell.angle_beta   90.00
_cell.angle_gamma   90.00
#
_symmetry.space_group_name_H-M   'P 1'
#
loop_
_entity.id
_entity.type
_entity.pdbx_description
1 polymer ?
#
loop_
_entity_poly.entity_id
_entity_poly.type
_entity_poly.pdbx_seq_one_letter_code
_entity_poly.pdbx_strand_id
1 'polypeptide(L)'
;MEKHMKIIQEMLEVWKDTAYVAENMLPFIPVQLFDGMVERMVKEGVHVDQAATQQARALAPNVIVVIEVDGDLEYLKMDSLGNIEQIGYDLPNCDTVLVAADKIDFIYGDGPNRITKEDLKTLRHVVREDKWLYDYEDIYCLLEEKETARKARYDELRTVNIDLPDEFLLLCEQYNLTPAVALRSFIGDVCGIVNYATDPRQDGYNSGGSDEREMARGYFNRSWWRPEVEEKHGISYF
;
A
#
# COMPACT_ATOMS: atom_id res chain seq x y z
N MET A 1 -7.35 -26.33 23.77
CA MET A 1 -7.41 -24.86 23.59
C MET A 1 -6.56 -24.00 24.54
N GLU A 2 -7.02 -23.61 25.74
CA GLU A 2 -6.40 -22.51 26.53
C GLU A 2 -4.96 -22.76 27.00
N LYS A 3 -4.62 -24.01 27.32
CA LYS A 3 -3.26 -24.41 27.74
C LYS A 3 -2.24 -24.34 26.60
N HIS A 4 -2.58 -24.85 25.41
CA HIS A 4 -1.67 -24.81 24.25
C HIS A 4 -1.50 -23.38 23.75
N MET A 5 -2.59 -22.61 23.71
CA MET A 5 -2.56 -21.21 23.31
C MET A 5 -1.69 -20.37 24.26
N LYS A 6 -1.79 -20.62 25.57
CA LYS A 6 -0.93 -19.96 26.56
C LYS A 6 0.54 -20.32 26.39
N ILE A 7 0.88 -21.59 26.12
CA ILE A 7 2.26 -22.02 25.87
C ILE A 7 2.81 -21.36 24.60
N ILE A 8 2.01 -21.33 23.52
CA ILE A 8 2.37 -20.65 22.27
C ILE A 8 2.63 -19.17 22.57
N GLN A 9 1.69 -18.47 23.20
CA GLN A 9 1.83 -17.05 23.56
C GLN A 9 3.03 -16.77 24.46
N GLU A 10 3.29 -17.58 25.49
CA GLU A 10 4.47 -17.44 26.35
C GLU A 10 5.77 -17.62 25.56
N MET A 11 5.79 -18.55 24.59
CA MET A 11 6.93 -18.73 23.69
C MET A 11 7.09 -17.56 22.72
N LEU A 12 5.99 -17.00 22.21
CA LEU A 12 5.97 -15.82 21.35
C LEU A 12 6.51 -14.58 22.06
N GLU A 13 6.14 -14.37 23.33
CA GLU A 13 6.62 -13.24 24.12
C GLU A 13 8.13 -13.35 24.43
N VAL A 14 8.62 -14.55 24.78
CA VAL A 14 10.07 -14.80 24.93
C VAL A 14 10.81 -14.51 23.62
N TRP A 15 10.17 -14.77 22.48
CA TRP A 15 10.76 -14.54 21.18
C TRP A 15 10.71 -13.07 20.76
N LYS A 16 9.65 -12.32 21.07
CA LYS A 16 9.59 -10.86 20.83
C LYS A 16 10.75 -10.13 21.52
N ASP A 17 11.07 -10.52 22.76
CA ASP A 17 12.23 -9.98 23.49
C ASP A 17 13.57 -10.34 22.82
N THR A 18 13.62 -11.47 22.11
CA THR A 18 14.81 -11.93 21.38
C THR A 18 14.87 -11.30 19.97
N ALA A 19 13.71 -11.07 19.34
CA ALA A 19 13.54 -10.51 17.99
C ALA A 19 13.70 -8.99 17.94
N TYR A 20 13.50 -8.30 19.07
CA TYR A 20 13.94 -6.89 19.23
C TYR A 20 15.46 -6.73 18.99
N VAL A 21 16.24 -7.79 19.20
CA VAL A 21 17.68 -7.83 18.86
C VAL A 21 17.91 -8.13 17.36
N ALA A 22 16.90 -8.61 16.64
CA ALA A 22 16.95 -9.11 15.27
C ALA A 22 16.29 -8.21 14.20
N GLU A 23 15.80 -7.01 14.56
CA GLU A 23 15.23 -6.02 13.62
C GLU A 23 16.15 -5.69 12.41
N ASN A 24 17.44 -6.06 12.48
CA ASN A 24 18.41 -5.87 11.38
C ASN A 24 18.81 -7.17 10.63
N MET A 25 18.24 -8.35 10.94
CA MET A 25 18.69 -9.64 10.37
C MET A 25 17.56 -10.58 9.89
N LEU A 26 16.34 -10.08 9.71
CA LEU A 26 15.18 -10.84 9.24
C LEU A 26 15.40 -11.73 7.99
N PRO A 27 16.10 -11.29 6.92
CA PRO A 27 16.35 -12.17 5.77
C PRO A 27 17.40 -13.27 6.04
N PHE A 28 17.98 -13.33 7.23
CA PHE A 28 19.08 -14.24 7.59
C PHE A 28 18.77 -15.13 8.80
N ILE A 29 17.53 -15.17 9.31
CA ILE A 29 17.19 -16.07 10.42
C ILE A 29 17.34 -17.52 9.92
N PRO A 30 18.33 -18.28 10.43
CA PRO A 30 18.58 -19.63 9.92
C PRO A 30 17.39 -20.53 10.27
N VAL A 31 16.94 -21.37 9.33
CA VAL A 31 15.87 -22.36 9.55
C VAL A 31 16.14 -23.21 10.79
N GLN A 32 17.41 -23.45 11.11
CA GLN A 32 17.88 -24.18 12.29
C GLN A 32 17.46 -23.53 13.62
N LEU A 33 17.19 -22.22 13.64
CA LEU A 33 16.73 -21.51 14.83
C LEU A 33 15.26 -21.84 15.14
N PHE A 34 14.46 -22.15 14.11
CA PHE A 34 13.08 -22.62 14.28
C PHE A 34 13.02 -24.07 14.77
N ASP A 35 14.03 -24.90 14.48
CA ASP A 35 14.06 -26.29 14.94
C ASP A 35 14.12 -26.39 16.47
N GLY A 36 14.88 -25.50 17.14
CA GLY A 36 14.90 -25.43 18.60
C GLY A 36 13.55 -25.01 19.22
N MET A 37 12.77 -24.18 18.51
CA MET A 37 11.40 -23.84 18.94
C MET A 37 10.48 -25.04 18.81
N VAL A 38 10.54 -25.74 17.69
CA VAL A 38 9.76 -26.95 17.44
C VAL A 38 10.05 -28.02 18.49
N GLU A 39 11.33 -28.28 18.78
CA GLU A 39 11.75 -29.23 19.83
C GLU A 39 11.16 -28.87 21.20
N ARG A 40 11.15 -27.58 21.55
CA ARG A 40 10.56 -27.11 22.81
C ARG A 40 9.04 -27.27 22.82
N MET A 41 8.35 -26.97 21.73
CA MET A 41 6.90 -27.15 21.61
C MET A 41 6.50 -28.62 21.80
N VAL A 42 7.23 -29.54 21.15
CA VAL A 42 7.04 -30.99 21.33
C VAL A 42 7.25 -31.39 22.81
N LYS A 43 8.29 -30.86 23.46
CA LYS A 43 8.58 -31.14 24.88
C LYS A 43 7.47 -30.66 25.82
N GLU A 44 6.82 -29.54 25.51
CA GLU A 44 5.69 -29.00 26.27
C GLU A 44 4.34 -29.68 25.93
N GLY A 45 4.36 -30.68 25.04
CA GLY A 45 3.20 -31.49 24.69
C GLY A 45 2.35 -30.93 23.55
N VAL A 46 2.87 -29.99 22.76
CA VAL A 46 2.21 -29.55 21.53
C VAL A 46 2.41 -30.62 20.46
N HIS A 47 1.31 -31.06 19.85
CA HIS A 47 1.35 -31.99 18.72
C HIS A 47 1.85 -31.25 17.49
N VAL A 48 3.00 -31.64 16.96
CA VAL A 48 3.61 -31.04 15.77
C VAL A 48 3.62 -32.07 14.65
N ASP A 49 3.09 -31.70 13.48
CA ASP A 49 3.21 -32.52 12.28
C ASP A 49 4.52 -32.17 11.56
N GLN A 50 5.53 -33.02 11.78
CA GLN A 50 6.87 -32.84 11.21
C GLN A 50 6.88 -32.94 9.68
N ALA A 51 6.04 -33.80 9.10
CA ALA A 51 5.98 -33.99 7.66
C ALA A 51 5.30 -32.78 7.00
N ALA A 52 4.17 -32.33 7.55
CA ALA A 52 3.49 -31.12 7.10
C ALA A 52 4.36 -29.87 7.29
N THR A 53 5.12 -29.79 8.39
CA THR A 53 6.07 -28.70 8.64
C THR A 53 7.16 -28.64 7.57
N GLN A 54 7.79 -29.78 7.24
CA GLN A 54 8.81 -29.83 6.20
C GLN A 54 8.24 -29.47 4.83
N GLN A 55 7.06 -29.99 4.49
CA GLN A 55 6.37 -29.67 3.24
C GLN A 55 6.01 -28.18 3.16
N ALA A 56 5.47 -27.59 4.23
CA ALA A 56 5.12 -26.18 4.30
C ALA A 56 6.36 -25.27 4.19
N ARG A 57 7.46 -25.60 4.88
CA ARG A 57 8.73 -24.86 4.77
C ARG A 57 9.36 -24.92 3.38
N ALA A 58 9.19 -26.03 2.66
CA ALA A 58 9.66 -26.14 1.28
C ALA A 58 8.91 -25.22 0.31
N LEU A 59 7.65 -24.90 0.62
CA LEU A 59 6.81 -24.00 -0.18
C LEU A 59 6.93 -22.53 0.27
N ALA A 60 7.03 -22.31 1.59
CA ALA A 60 7.08 -21.02 2.23
C ALA A 60 8.13 -21.04 3.36
N PRO A 61 9.37 -20.57 3.12
CA PRO A 61 10.47 -20.64 4.08
C PRO A 61 10.21 -19.92 5.41
N ASN A 62 9.22 -19.02 5.46
CA ASN A 62 8.81 -18.29 6.65
C ASN A 62 7.82 -19.07 7.55
N VAL A 63 7.43 -20.29 7.18
CA VAL A 63 6.65 -21.18 8.05
C VAL A 63 7.54 -21.73 9.15
N ILE A 64 7.13 -21.49 10.40
CA ILE A 64 7.86 -21.94 11.59
C ILE A 64 7.51 -23.38 11.90
N VAL A 65 6.21 -23.71 12.02
CA VAL A 65 5.76 -25.04 12.42
C VAL A 65 4.30 -25.27 12.03
N VAL A 66 3.95 -26.53 11.77
CA VAL A 66 2.56 -27.00 11.68
C VAL A 66 2.24 -27.81 12.93
N ILE A 67 1.20 -27.40 13.65
CA ILE A 67 0.74 -28.01 14.90
C ILE A 67 -0.68 -28.56 14.76
N GLU A 68 -1.07 -29.53 15.56
CA GLU A 68 -2.45 -30.01 15.64
C GLU A 68 -3.13 -29.37 16.87
N VAL A 69 -4.23 -28.65 16.62
CA VAL A 69 -5.06 -28.00 17.62
C VAL A 69 -6.48 -28.51 17.48
N ASP A 70 -6.94 -29.24 18.49
CA ASP A 70 -8.32 -29.76 18.59
C ASP A 70 -8.77 -30.61 17.37
N GLY A 71 -7.80 -31.29 16.71
CA GLY A 71 -8.03 -32.18 15.56
C GLY A 71 -7.83 -31.52 14.20
N ASP A 72 -7.64 -30.20 14.18
CA ASP A 72 -7.29 -29.43 12.99
C ASP A 72 -5.80 -29.10 13.01
N LEU A 73 -5.18 -29.06 11.84
CA LEU A 73 -3.81 -28.58 11.72
C LEU A 73 -3.82 -27.04 11.76
N GLU A 74 -2.77 -26.42 12.25
CA GLU A 74 -2.59 -24.97 12.21
C GLU A 74 -1.13 -24.70 11.95
N TYR A 75 -0.80 -23.56 11.36
CA TYR A 75 0.60 -23.20 11.16
C TYR A 75 0.92 -21.85 11.78
N LEU A 76 2.13 -21.79 12.32
CA LEU A 76 2.75 -20.55 12.76
C LEU A 76 3.68 -20.10 11.64
N LYS A 77 3.51 -18.88 11.14
CA LYS A 77 4.42 -18.26 10.18
C LYS A 77 4.96 -16.95 10.73
N MET A 78 6.08 -16.49 10.19
CA MET A 78 6.61 -15.16 10.45
C MET A 78 6.23 -14.21 9.32
N ASP A 79 5.72 -13.02 9.65
CA ASP A 79 5.46 -11.95 8.69
C ASP A 79 6.76 -11.18 8.33
N SER A 80 6.66 -10.21 7.41
CA SER A 80 7.80 -9.39 6.98
C SER A 80 8.36 -8.47 8.07
N LEU A 81 7.62 -8.27 9.16
CA LEU A 81 8.00 -7.45 10.31
C LEU A 81 8.57 -8.30 11.45
N GLY A 82 8.65 -9.63 11.27
CA GLY A 82 9.15 -10.55 12.30
C GLY A 82 8.10 -10.96 13.33
N ASN A 83 6.82 -10.61 13.14
CA ASN A 83 5.75 -11.08 14.00
C ASN A 83 5.39 -12.52 13.63
N ILE A 84 5.08 -13.32 14.64
CA ILE A 84 4.58 -14.67 14.43
C ILE A 84 3.06 -14.63 14.42
N GLU A 85 2.48 -15.06 13.31
CA GLU A 85 1.04 -15.15 13.10
C GLU A 85 0.61 -16.62 13.21
N GLN A 86 -0.43 -16.87 14.00
CA GLN A 86 -1.14 -18.14 14.01
C GLN A 86 -2.26 -18.09 12.98
N ILE A 87 -2.26 -19.06 12.07
CA ILE A 87 -3.29 -19.18 11.05
C ILE A 87 -3.90 -20.57 11.16
N GLY A 88 -5.21 -20.62 11.46
CA GLY A 88 -5.97 -21.87 11.54
C GLY A 88 -6.01 -22.61 10.20
N TYR A 89 -6.29 -23.92 10.20
CA TYR A 89 -6.54 -24.66 8.95
C TYR A 89 -7.84 -24.20 8.28
N ASP A 90 -7.70 -23.17 7.45
CA ASP A 90 -8.50 -22.97 6.26
C ASP A 90 -7.56 -22.86 5.05
N LEU A 91 -6.66 -23.86 4.93
CA LEU A 91 -5.87 -24.08 3.72
C LEU A 91 -6.21 -25.45 3.11
N PRO A 92 -7.09 -25.48 2.11
CA PRO A 92 -6.89 -26.37 0.98
C PRO A 92 -5.88 -25.68 0.03
N ASN A 93 -4.60 -25.96 0.30
CA ASN A 93 -3.39 -25.58 -0.46
C ASN A 93 -2.79 -24.21 -0.11
N CYS A 94 -1.48 -24.20 0.17
CA CYS A 94 -0.63 -23.02 0.17
C CYS A 94 -0.80 -22.25 -1.14
N ASP A 95 -1.67 -21.25 -1.15
CA ASP A 95 -1.69 -20.20 -2.17
C ASP A 95 -1.72 -18.88 -1.40
N THR A 96 -0.73 -18.03 -1.65
CA THR A 96 -0.82 -16.57 -1.55
C THR A 96 -2.26 -16.08 -1.57
N VAL A 97 -2.72 -15.36 -0.54
CA VAL A 97 -4.14 -14.98 -0.33
C VAL A 97 -4.85 -14.63 -1.63
N LEU A 98 -5.51 -15.61 -2.26
CA LEU A 98 -5.94 -15.40 -3.63
C LEU A 98 -7.17 -14.50 -3.66
N VAL A 99 -7.14 -13.43 -4.45
CA VAL A 99 -8.23 -12.46 -4.54
C VAL A 99 -9.01 -12.68 -5.83
N ALA A 100 -10.33 -12.79 -5.74
CA ALA A 100 -11.18 -12.86 -6.92
C ALA A 100 -11.21 -11.52 -7.67
N ALA A 101 -11.18 -11.57 -9.00
CA ALA A 101 -11.13 -10.39 -9.88
C ALA A 101 -12.16 -9.29 -9.53
N ASP A 102 -13.38 -9.70 -9.17
CA ASP A 102 -14.50 -8.82 -8.83
C ASP A 102 -14.35 -8.14 -7.47
N LYS A 103 -13.49 -8.65 -6.59
CA LYS A 103 -13.16 -8.04 -5.29
C LYS A 103 -11.98 -7.07 -5.35
N ILE A 104 -11.12 -7.17 -6.37
CA ILE A 104 -9.94 -6.31 -6.52
C ILE A 104 -10.34 -4.83 -6.67
N ASP A 105 -11.38 -4.55 -7.47
CA ASP A 105 -11.91 -3.19 -7.65
C ASP A 105 -12.35 -2.56 -6.30
N PHE A 106 -12.89 -3.37 -5.37
CA PHE A 106 -13.39 -2.88 -4.07
C PHE A 106 -12.26 -2.66 -3.05
N ILE A 107 -11.22 -3.48 -3.06
CA ILE A 107 -10.13 -3.41 -2.08
C ILE A 107 -9.17 -2.25 -2.40
N TYR A 108 -8.98 -1.93 -3.70
CA TYR A 108 -7.93 -1.02 -4.14
C TYR A 108 -8.42 0.28 -4.79
N GLY A 109 -9.74 0.54 -4.73
CA GLY A 109 -10.36 1.87 -4.81
C GLY A 109 -10.38 2.57 -6.19
N ASP A 110 -11.15 3.67 -6.24
CA ASP A 110 -11.19 4.59 -7.38
C ASP A 110 -10.04 5.59 -7.28
N GLY A 111 -8.98 5.38 -8.06
CA GLY A 111 -7.82 6.27 -8.05
C GLY A 111 -6.77 5.91 -9.10
N PRO A 112 -5.68 6.69 -9.19
CA PRO A 112 -4.58 6.43 -10.13
C PRO A 112 -3.86 5.09 -9.87
N ASN A 113 -4.08 4.49 -8.70
CA ASN A 113 -3.54 3.18 -8.33
C ASN A 113 -4.53 2.03 -8.62
N ARG A 114 -5.62 2.30 -9.35
CA ARG A 114 -6.59 1.25 -9.71
C ARG A 114 -5.93 0.18 -10.57
N ILE A 115 -6.22 -1.08 -10.24
CA ILE A 115 -5.85 -2.24 -11.05
C ILE A 115 -6.92 -2.44 -12.11
N THR A 116 -6.52 -2.47 -13.37
CA THR A 116 -7.40 -2.66 -14.52
C THR A 116 -7.44 -4.13 -14.92
N LYS A 117 -8.45 -4.50 -15.72
CA LYS A 117 -8.52 -5.85 -16.33
C LYS A 117 -7.29 -6.18 -17.18
N GLU A 118 -6.61 -5.19 -17.74
CA GLU A 118 -5.41 -5.41 -18.54
C GLU A 118 -4.22 -5.78 -17.65
N ASP A 119 -4.04 -5.06 -16.54
CA ASP A 119 -2.97 -5.33 -15.58
C ASP A 119 -3.07 -6.75 -15.01
N LEU A 120 -4.30 -7.22 -14.80
CA LEU A 120 -4.55 -8.56 -14.30
C LEU A 120 -4.11 -9.67 -15.28
N LYS A 121 -4.00 -9.39 -16.59
CA LYS A 121 -3.57 -10.41 -17.55
C LYS A 121 -2.10 -10.81 -17.38
N THR A 122 -1.30 -9.95 -16.78
CA THR A 122 0.14 -10.18 -16.57
C THR A 122 0.45 -10.81 -15.22
N LEU A 123 -0.53 -10.86 -14.31
CA LEU A 123 -0.36 -11.43 -12.97
C LEU A 123 -0.56 -12.94 -12.97
N ARG A 124 0.02 -13.61 -11.99
CA ARG A 124 -0.25 -15.03 -11.75
C ARG A 124 -1.67 -15.19 -11.25
N HIS A 125 -2.37 -16.19 -11.80
CA HIS A 125 -3.71 -16.54 -11.37
C HIS A 125 -3.96 -18.04 -11.49
N VAL A 126 -4.91 -18.53 -10.71
CA VAL A 126 -5.48 -19.88 -10.84
C VAL A 126 -6.97 -19.78 -11.08
N VAL A 127 -7.53 -20.80 -11.73
CA VAL A 127 -8.98 -20.88 -11.97
C VAL A 127 -9.58 -21.89 -10.99
N ARG A 128 -10.52 -21.44 -10.16
CA ARG A 128 -11.30 -22.30 -9.23
C ARG A 128 -12.76 -21.92 -9.32
N GLU A 129 -13.64 -22.92 -9.48
CA GLU A 129 -15.09 -22.72 -9.57
C GLU A 129 -15.48 -21.62 -10.57
N ASP A 130 -14.87 -21.65 -11.76
CA ASP A 130 -15.04 -20.66 -12.83
C ASP A 130 -14.64 -19.21 -12.49
N LYS A 131 -13.90 -19.01 -11.39
CA LYS A 131 -13.37 -17.70 -10.98
C LYS A 131 -11.86 -17.64 -11.17
N TRP A 132 -11.38 -16.50 -11.65
CA TRP A 132 -9.95 -16.18 -11.69
C TRP A 132 -9.56 -15.61 -10.34
N LEU A 133 -8.63 -16.29 -9.68
CA LEU A 133 -8.11 -15.93 -8.38
C LEU A 133 -6.64 -15.52 -8.54
N TYR A 134 -6.30 -14.33 -8.07
CA TYR A 134 -5.01 -13.69 -8.26
C TYR A 134 -4.17 -13.71 -6.99
N ASP A 135 -2.86 -13.85 -7.17
CA ASP A 135 -1.88 -13.78 -6.09
C ASP A 135 -1.86 -12.38 -5.43
N TYR A 136 -1.97 -12.35 -4.10
CA TYR A 136 -1.98 -11.11 -3.32
C TYR A 136 -0.68 -10.33 -3.39
N GLU A 137 0.46 -11.03 -3.41
CA GLU A 137 1.78 -10.42 -3.43
C GLU A 137 2.01 -9.77 -4.79
N ASP A 138 1.63 -10.45 -5.88
CA ASP A 138 1.69 -9.89 -7.24
C ASP A 138 0.84 -8.61 -7.35
N ILE A 139 -0.37 -8.63 -6.77
CA ILE A 139 -1.26 -7.47 -6.69
C ILE A 139 -0.57 -6.31 -5.94
N TYR A 140 0.06 -6.58 -4.81
CA TYR A 140 0.75 -5.56 -4.04
C TYR A 140 1.97 -4.98 -4.74
N CYS A 141 2.82 -5.83 -5.32
CA CYS A 141 3.99 -5.37 -6.06
C CYS A 141 3.57 -4.47 -7.22
N LEU A 142 2.51 -4.83 -7.96
CA LEU A 142 1.96 -3.97 -9.02
C LEU A 142 1.50 -2.60 -8.48
N LEU A 143 0.85 -2.57 -7.32
CA LEU A 143 0.41 -1.31 -6.70
C LEU A 143 1.60 -0.43 -6.29
N GLU A 144 2.63 -1.03 -5.71
CA GLU A 144 3.87 -0.35 -5.32
C GLU A 144 4.62 0.21 -6.54
N GLU A 145 4.72 -0.58 -7.62
CA GLU A 145 5.29 -0.13 -8.90
C GLU A 145 4.51 1.05 -9.47
N LYS A 146 3.17 0.98 -9.50
CA LYS A 146 2.31 2.08 -9.96
C LYS A 146 2.46 3.32 -9.09
N GLU A 147 2.53 3.16 -7.79
CA GLU A 147 2.75 4.27 -6.86
C GLU A 147 4.12 4.92 -7.08
N THR A 148 5.16 4.10 -7.27
CA THR A 148 6.52 4.56 -7.58
C THR A 148 6.56 5.31 -8.91
N ALA A 149 5.95 4.76 -9.96
CA ALA A 149 5.85 5.40 -11.26
C ALA A 149 5.07 6.72 -11.20
N ARG A 150 3.98 6.76 -10.42
CA ARG A 150 3.21 7.99 -10.17
C ARG A 150 4.06 9.04 -9.46
N LYS A 151 4.79 8.64 -8.41
CA LYS A 151 5.69 9.53 -7.67
C LYS A 151 6.77 10.09 -8.58
N ALA A 152 7.45 9.25 -9.35
CA ALA A 152 8.47 9.66 -10.32
C ALA A 152 7.92 10.68 -11.32
N ARG A 153 6.74 10.41 -11.91
CA ARG A 153 6.05 11.35 -12.80
C ARG A 153 5.74 12.68 -12.10
N TYR A 154 5.31 12.66 -10.86
CA TYR A 154 5.02 13.88 -10.10
C TYR A 154 6.29 14.65 -9.73
N ASP A 155 7.41 13.96 -9.51
CA ASP A 155 8.70 14.59 -9.27
C ASP A 155 9.22 15.28 -10.53
N GLU A 156 9.05 14.67 -11.72
CA GLU A 156 9.33 15.32 -13.01
C GLU A 156 8.47 16.57 -13.23
N LEU A 157 7.19 16.53 -12.84
CA LEU A 157 6.23 17.63 -13.00
C LEU A 157 6.25 18.64 -11.84
N ARG A 158 7.11 18.44 -10.83
CA ARG A 158 7.10 19.22 -9.59
C ARG A 158 7.53 20.67 -9.79
N THR A 159 8.34 20.92 -10.82
CA THR A 159 8.84 22.25 -11.16
C THR A 159 8.41 22.61 -12.57
N VAL A 160 7.73 23.75 -12.70
CA VAL A 160 7.32 24.30 -14.00
C VAL A 160 7.88 25.71 -14.10
N ASN A 161 8.60 26.00 -15.19
CA ASN A 161 9.01 27.36 -15.55
C ASN A 161 8.02 27.93 -16.55
N ILE A 162 7.49 29.12 -16.27
CA ILE A 162 6.48 29.78 -17.10
C ILE A 162 6.93 31.23 -17.30
N ASP A 163 7.01 31.66 -18.55
CA ASP A 163 7.20 33.06 -18.89
C ASP A 163 5.90 33.82 -18.60
N LEU A 164 6.01 34.91 -17.84
CA LEU A 164 4.86 35.69 -17.40
C LEU A 164 4.58 36.85 -18.36
N PRO A 165 3.32 37.05 -18.79
CA PRO A 165 2.97 38.18 -19.63
C PRO A 165 2.98 39.49 -18.81
N ASP A 166 3.30 40.61 -19.46
CA ASP A 166 3.38 41.93 -18.82
C ASP A 166 2.07 42.31 -18.12
N GLU A 167 0.92 41.91 -18.66
CA GLU A 167 -0.40 42.14 -18.06
C GLU A 167 -0.53 41.51 -16.67
N PHE A 168 0.03 40.31 -16.48
CA PHE A 168 0.01 39.64 -15.18
C PHE A 168 0.97 40.30 -14.19
N LEU A 169 2.13 40.77 -14.68
CA LEU A 169 3.09 41.51 -13.86
C LEU A 169 2.49 42.84 -13.38
N LEU A 170 1.83 43.59 -14.27
CA LEU A 170 1.13 44.83 -13.95
C LEU A 170 0.00 44.59 -12.94
N LEU A 171 -0.77 43.50 -13.11
CA LEU A 171 -1.80 43.13 -12.15
C LEU A 171 -1.21 42.83 -10.76
N CYS A 172 -0.10 42.09 -10.71
CA CYS A 172 0.59 41.81 -9.45
C CYS A 172 1.08 43.10 -8.78
N GLU A 173 1.64 44.03 -9.54
CA GLU A 173 2.09 45.34 -9.06
C GLU A 173 0.94 46.16 -8.46
N GLN A 174 -0.23 46.20 -9.11
CA GLN A 174 -1.42 46.92 -8.63
C GLN A 174 -1.86 46.47 -7.23
N TYR A 175 -1.70 45.18 -6.92
CA TYR A 175 -2.06 44.61 -5.63
C TYR A 175 -0.87 44.43 -4.69
N ASN A 176 0.31 44.95 -5.06
CA ASN A 176 1.56 44.81 -4.30
C ASN A 176 1.89 43.34 -3.96
N LEU A 177 1.66 42.45 -4.93
CA LEU A 177 1.97 41.03 -4.84
C LEU A 177 3.16 40.68 -5.73
N THR A 178 3.94 39.69 -5.33
CA THR A 178 4.86 39.04 -6.27
C THR A 178 4.10 37.98 -7.07
N PRO A 179 4.47 37.72 -8.33
CA PRO A 179 3.84 36.66 -9.12
C PRO A 179 3.86 35.29 -8.43
N ALA A 180 4.95 34.98 -7.72
CA ALA A 180 5.08 33.74 -6.97
C ALA A 180 4.04 33.61 -5.84
N VAL A 181 3.73 34.71 -5.13
CA VAL A 181 2.69 34.71 -4.08
C VAL A 181 1.31 34.56 -4.71
N ALA A 182 1.01 35.31 -5.78
CA ALA A 182 -0.28 35.22 -6.46
C ALA A 182 -0.54 33.80 -7.01
N LEU A 183 0.45 33.18 -7.67
CA LEU A 183 0.34 31.82 -8.20
C LEU A 183 0.21 30.77 -7.09
N ARG A 184 0.99 30.87 -6.01
CA ARG A 184 0.88 29.94 -4.86
C ARG A 184 -0.47 30.05 -4.16
N SER A 185 -1.03 31.25 -4.04
CA SER A 185 -2.37 31.44 -3.49
C SER A 185 -3.43 30.77 -4.36
N PHE A 186 -3.38 31.01 -5.68
CA PHE A 186 -4.30 30.36 -6.61
C PHE A 186 -4.20 28.83 -6.58
N ILE A 187 -2.98 28.27 -6.57
CA ILE A 187 -2.76 26.82 -6.43
C ILE A 187 -3.32 26.32 -5.09
N GLY A 188 -3.08 27.07 -4.00
CA GLY A 188 -3.63 26.77 -2.68
C GLY A 188 -5.16 26.70 -2.69
N ASP A 189 -5.82 27.63 -3.37
CA ASP A 189 -7.27 27.65 -3.51
C ASP A 189 -7.81 26.48 -4.37
N VAL A 190 -7.21 26.22 -5.53
CA VAL A 190 -7.61 25.09 -6.39
C VAL A 190 -7.47 23.77 -5.64
N CYS A 191 -6.32 23.55 -4.98
CA CYS A 191 -6.02 22.32 -4.25
C CYS A 191 -6.73 22.23 -2.89
N GLY A 192 -7.39 23.30 -2.43
CA GLY A 192 -8.04 23.36 -1.12
C GLY A 192 -7.07 23.26 0.05
N ILE A 193 -5.85 23.76 -0.11
CA ILE A 193 -4.80 23.75 0.92
C ILE A 193 -5.17 24.79 1.99
N VAL A 194 -5.46 24.33 3.20
CA VAL A 194 -5.73 25.20 4.35
C VAL A 194 -4.45 25.35 5.17
N ASN A 195 -4.01 26.59 5.37
CA ASN A 195 -2.91 26.91 6.27
C ASN A 195 -3.47 27.38 7.62
N TYR A 196 -3.14 26.70 8.72
CA TYR A 196 -3.63 27.09 10.04
C TYR A 196 -2.63 28.03 10.70
N ALA A 197 -3.11 29.10 11.34
CA ALA A 197 -2.23 30.04 12.04
C ALA A 197 -1.41 29.38 13.17
N THR A 198 -1.93 28.30 13.75
CA THR A 198 -1.27 27.50 14.78
C THR A 198 -0.27 26.50 14.23
N ASP A 199 -0.29 26.21 12.93
CA ASP A 199 0.61 25.26 12.27
C ASP A 199 0.88 25.72 10.82
N PRO A 200 1.72 26.76 10.64
CA PRO A 200 1.94 27.35 9.34
C PRO A 200 2.79 26.44 8.44
N ARG A 201 2.26 26.12 7.25
CA ARG A 201 3.00 25.43 6.20
C ARG A 201 4.25 26.21 5.78
N GLN A 202 5.35 25.48 5.62
CA GLN A 202 6.65 26.03 5.23
C GLN A 202 6.83 26.16 3.71
N ASP A 203 5.95 25.54 2.92
CA ASP A 203 6.03 25.53 1.45
C ASP A 203 5.41 26.77 0.79
N GLY A 204 4.81 27.66 1.59
CA GLY A 204 4.27 28.95 1.13
C GLY A 204 2.94 28.85 0.38
N TYR A 205 2.30 27.67 0.34
CA TYR A 205 0.95 27.52 -0.21
C TYR A 205 -0.09 27.83 0.86
N ASN A 206 -1.09 28.63 0.49
CA ASN A 206 -2.22 28.95 1.35
C ASN A 206 -3.46 29.26 0.50
N SER A 207 -4.64 28.91 1.01
CA SER A 207 -5.93 29.31 0.46
C SER A 207 -6.36 30.67 1.02
N GLY A 208 -7.02 31.48 0.20
CA GLY A 208 -7.60 32.76 0.59
C GLY A 208 -8.90 32.64 1.42
N GLY A 209 -9.61 31.52 1.30
CA GLY A 209 -10.92 31.36 1.95
C GLY A 209 -11.83 30.35 1.23
N SER A 210 -13.02 30.10 1.78
CA SER A 210 -13.99 29.19 1.15
C SER A 210 -14.43 29.66 -0.23
N ASP A 211 -14.67 30.96 -0.36
CA ASP A 211 -15.24 31.56 -1.55
C ASP A 211 -14.18 31.57 -2.67
N GLU A 212 -12.93 31.87 -2.30
CA GLU A 212 -11.77 31.79 -3.19
C GLU A 212 -11.56 30.37 -3.70
N ARG A 213 -11.69 29.34 -2.85
CA ARG A 213 -11.62 27.93 -3.29
C ARG A 213 -12.71 27.59 -4.30
N GLU A 214 -13.93 28.03 -4.07
CA GLU A 214 -15.04 27.78 -4.99
C GLU A 214 -14.81 28.46 -6.35
N MET A 215 -14.40 29.73 -6.34
CA MET A 215 -14.09 30.48 -7.56
C MET A 215 -12.90 29.89 -8.32
N ALA A 216 -11.81 29.58 -7.63
CA ALA A 216 -10.61 29.00 -8.23
C ALA A 216 -10.88 27.62 -8.83
N ARG A 217 -11.64 26.75 -8.13
CA ARG A 217 -12.10 25.46 -8.67
C ARG A 217 -13.03 25.65 -9.86
N GLY A 218 -13.94 26.62 -9.81
CA GLY A 218 -14.79 26.96 -10.94
C GLY A 218 -13.98 27.34 -12.18
N TYR A 219 -12.95 28.17 -12.02
CA TYR A 219 -12.01 28.51 -13.10
C TYR A 219 -11.21 27.30 -13.58
N PHE A 220 -10.62 26.52 -12.67
CA PHE A 220 -9.84 25.32 -12.99
C PHE A 220 -10.69 24.30 -13.77
N ASN A 221 -11.94 24.08 -13.35
CA ASN A 221 -12.93 23.24 -14.02
C ASN A 221 -13.40 23.81 -15.37
N ARG A 222 -12.87 24.93 -15.87
CA ARG A 222 -13.07 25.43 -17.24
C ARG A 222 -11.76 25.54 -18.02
N SER A 223 -10.61 25.37 -17.35
CA SER A 223 -9.28 25.53 -17.94
C SER A 223 -8.86 24.38 -18.86
N TRP A 224 -9.71 23.35 -19.01
CA TRP A 224 -9.55 22.26 -19.98
C TRP A 224 -9.90 22.66 -21.42
N TRP A 225 -10.47 23.84 -21.66
CA TRP A 225 -10.68 24.33 -23.02
C TRP A 225 -9.36 24.79 -23.65
N ARG A 226 -8.71 23.88 -24.39
CA ARG A 226 -7.60 24.15 -25.30
C ARG A 226 -7.77 23.32 -26.57
N PRO A 227 -7.48 23.87 -27.77
CA PRO A 227 -7.50 23.10 -29.01
C PRO A 227 -6.64 21.83 -28.94
N GLU A 228 -5.52 21.87 -28.21
CA GLU A 228 -4.61 20.74 -28.04
C GLU A 228 -5.19 19.59 -27.19
N VAL A 229 -6.16 19.87 -26.32
CA VAL A 229 -6.84 18.87 -25.47
C VAL A 229 -7.97 18.20 -26.24
N GLU A 230 -8.69 18.93 -27.11
CA GLU A 230 -9.71 18.39 -28.01
C GLU A 230 -9.11 17.38 -29.01
N GLU A 231 -7.97 17.71 -29.61
CA GLU A 231 -7.26 16.81 -30.54
C GLU A 231 -6.75 15.54 -29.85
N LYS A 232 -6.23 15.66 -28.62
CA LYS A 232 -5.67 14.52 -27.87
C LYS A 232 -6.73 13.59 -27.28
N HIS A 233 -7.93 14.10 -26.97
CA HIS A 233 -8.98 13.33 -26.29
C HIS A 233 -10.22 13.05 -27.16
N GLY A 234 -10.28 13.54 -28.39
CA GLY A 234 -11.35 13.23 -29.35
C GLY A 234 -12.73 13.73 -28.91
N ILE A 235 -12.77 14.77 -28.08
CA ILE A 235 -14.01 15.36 -27.57
C ILE A 235 -14.32 16.58 -28.42
N SER A 236 -15.36 16.50 -29.25
CA SER A 236 -15.88 17.60 -30.05
C SER A 236 -17.12 18.19 -29.37
N TYR A 237 -17.11 19.50 -29.12
CA TYR A 237 -18.25 20.22 -28.55
C TYR A 237 -18.82 21.30 -29.48
N PHE A 238 -18.81 21.05 -30.80
CA PHE A 238 -19.58 21.80 -31.79
C PHE A 238 -20.10 20.89 -32.90
#